data_AF-A0A816F1A0-F1
#
_entry.id   AF-A0A816F1A0-F1
#
_cell.length_a   1.000
_cell.length_b   1.000
_cell.length_c   1.000
_cell.angle_alpha   90.00
_cell.angle_beta   90.00
_cell.angle_gamma   90.00
#
_symmetry.space_group_name_H-M   'P 1'
#
loop_
_entity.id
_entity.type
_entity.pdbx_description
1 polymer ?
#
loop_
_entity_poly.entity_id
_entity_poly.type
_entity_poly.pdbx_seq_one_letter_code
_entity_poly.pdbx_strand_id
1 'polypeptide(L)' 'MQIMVHPPYSPDLAPCDFWLFGYLKRNLDTYPDSTSLATAVTKELNSIPVNEYQKTFQKWIQRMKLCIEHRGDYFEHLM' A
#
# COMPACT_ATOMS: atom_id res chain seq x y z
N MET A 1 -5.03 12.76 17.54
CA MET A 1 -4.44 11.95 16.45
C MET A 1 -3.86 10.70 17.09
N GLN A 2 -4.36 9.52 16.73
CA GLN A 2 -3.88 8.26 17.30
C GLN A 2 -2.87 7.64 16.33
N ILE A 3 -1.68 7.29 16.82
CA ILE A 3 -0.64 6.62 16.03
C ILE A 3 -0.87 5.12 16.15
N MET A 4 -0.97 4.45 15.02
CA MET A 4 -1.03 2.98 14.95
C MET A 4 0.39 2.44 15.15
N VAL A 5 0.57 1.49 16.07
CA VAL A 5 1.86 0.82 16.24
C VAL A 5 2.16 0.01 14.99
N HIS A 6 3.38 0.14 14.47
CA HIS A 6 3.86 -0.60 13.31
C HIS A 6 5.14 -1.34 13.68
N PRO A 7 5.20 -2.68 13.49
CA PRO A 7 6.40 -3.45 13.75
C PRO A 7 7.53 -3.07 12.76
N PRO A 8 8.80 -3.16 13.20
CA PRO A 8 9.93 -2.90 12.30
C PRO A 8 9.98 -3.95 11.19
N TYR A 9 10.43 -3.55 10.00
CA TYR A 9 10.61 -4.41 8.82
C TYR A 9 9.33 -5.12 8.34
N SER A 10 8.16 -4.51 8.51
CA SER A 10 6.89 -5.12 8.07
C SER A 10 6.21 -4.36 6.90
N PRO A 11 6.86 -4.27 5.72
CA PRO A 11 6.23 -3.66 4.54
C PRO A 11 4.99 -4.45 4.11
N ASP A 12 4.94 -5.75 4.43
CA ASP A 12 3.78 -6.61 4.26
C ASP A 12 2.58 -6.16 5.10
N LEU A 13 2.77 -5.32 6.12
CA LEU A 13 1.70 -4.71 6.93
C LEU A 13 1.51 -3.21 6.64
N ALA A 14 2.18 -2.65 5.63
CA ALA A 14 2.04 -1.25 5.26
C ALA A 14 1.24 -1.10 3.95
N PRO A 15 0.03 -0.52 3.96
CA PRO A 15 -0.80 -0.36 2.75
C PRO A 15 -0.12 0.36 1.59
N CYS A 16 0.80 1.27 1.91
CA CYS A 16 1.58 1.95 0.88
C CYS A 16 2.52 0.99 0.15
N ASP A 17 3.21 0.12 0.89
CA ASP A 17 4.22 -0.80 0.35
C ASP A 17 3.58 -1.99 -0.38
N PHE A 18 2.63 -2.69 0.25
CA PHE A 18 2.02 -3.88 -0.36
C PHE A 18 1.01 -3.56 -1.48
N TRP A 19 0.56 -2.29 -1.60
CA TRP A 19 -0.45 -1.91 -2.60
C TRP A 19 -0.13 -0.62 -3.34
N LEU A 20 -0.13 0.54 -2.67
CA LEU A 20 -0.20 1.84 -3.34
C LEU A 20 1.00 2.10 -4.26
N PHE A 21 2.23 1.87 -3.79
CA PHE A 21 3.43 2.12 -4.57
C PHE A 21 3.54 1.18 -5.77
N GLY A 22 3.13 -0.08 -5.61
CA GLY A 22 3.02 -1.02 -6.72
C GLY A 22 1.97 -0.58 -7.75
N TYR A 23 0.83 -0.07 -7.29
CA TYR A 23 -0.20 0.49 -8.16
C TYR A 23 0.32 1.71 -8.94
N LEU A 24 0.93 2.68 -8.26
CA LEU A 24 1.45 3.89 -8.91
C LEU A 24 2.53 3.55 -9.93
N LYS A 25 3.48 2.67 -9.60
CA LYS A 25 4.54 2.23 -10.53
C LYS A 25 4.01 1.54 -11.79
N ARG A 26 2.83 0.92 -11.74
CA ARG A 26 2.20 0.28 -12.91
C ARG A 26 1.43 1.25 -13.81
N ASN A 27 0.96 2.36 -13.24
CA ASN A 27 0.09 3.31 -13.95
C ASN A 27 0.80 4.62 -14.34
N LEU A 28 1.98 4.88 -13.76
CA LEU A 28 2.80 6.03 -14.09
C LEU A 28 3.99 5.61 -14.97
N ASP A 29 4.42 6.54 -15.80
CA ASP A 29 5.62 6.40 -16.64
C ASP A 29 6.76 7.30 -16.12
N THR A 30 7.83 7.39 -16.89
CA THR A 30 8.94 8.32 -16.70
C THR A 30 8.52 9.72 -17.12
N TYR A 31 8.79 10.70 -16.25
CA TYR A 31 8.53 12.11 -16.50
C TYR A 31 9.85 12.90 -16.56
N PRO A 32 9.91 14.00 -17.33
CA PRO A 32 11.13 14.76 -17.53
C PRO A 32 11.62 15.49 -16.28
N ASP A 33 10.75 15.74 -15.30
CA ASP A 33 11.07 16.47 -14.07
C ASP A 33 10.13 16.09 -12.91
N SER A 34 10.49 16.52 -11.70
CA SER A 34 9.73 16.23 -10.48
C SER A 34 8.35 16.90 -10.43
N THR A 35 8.17 18.05 -11.07
CA THR A 35 6.91 18.80 -11.09
C THR A 35 5.88 18.09 -11.96
N SER A 36 6.30 17.66 -13.16
CA SER A 36 5.45 16.87 -14.05
C SER A 36 5.11 15.50 -13.44
N LEU A 37 6.07 14.82 -12.80
CA LEU A 37 5.81 13.60 -12.03
C LEU A 37 4.81 13.82 -10.89
N ALA A 38 5.01 14.86 -10.06
CA ALA A 38 4.12 15.14 -8.93
C ALA A 38 2.68 15.41 -9.39
N THR A 39 2.51 16.15 -10.50
CA THR A 39 1.21 16.41 -11.11
C THR A 39 0.53 15.10 -11.55
N ALA A 40 1.29 14.20 -12.19
CA ALA A 40 0.78 12.91 -12.60
C ALA A 40 0.42 12.00 -11.42
N VAL A 41 1.27 11.93 -10.39
CA VAL A 41 0.99 11.19 -9.15
C VAL A 41 -0.29 11.69 -8.50
N THR A 42 -0.46 13.01 -8.36
CA THR A 42 -1.69 13.59 -7.78
C THR A 42 -2.92 13.24 -8.61
N LYS A 43 -2.82 13.30 -9.95
CA LYS A 43 -3.92 12.93 -10.83
C LYS A 43 -4.30 11.45 -10.66
N GLU A 44 -3.32 10.55 -10.61
CA GLU A 44 -3.57 9.12 -10.40
C GLU A 44 -4.15 8.85 -9.01
N LEU A 45 -3.63 9.46 -7.95
CA LEU A 45 -4.19 9.29 -6.59
C LEU A 45 -5.67 9.71 -6.52
N ASN A 46 -6.04 10.79 -7.21
CA ASN A 46 -7.42 11.27 -7.30
C ASN A 46 -8.31 10.43 -8.23
N SER A 47 -7.71 9.64 -9.13
CA SER A 47 -8.45 8.73 -10.01
C SER A 47 -8.83 7.43 -9.30
N ILE A 48 -8.09 7.04 -8.25
CA ILE A 48 -8.36 5.82 -7.48
C ILE A 48 -9.75 5.90 -6.83
N PRO A 49 -10.66 4.98 -7.18
CA PRO A 49 -11.99 4.94 -6.57
C PRO A 49 -11.94 4.70 -5.05
N VAL A 50 -12.86 5.32 -4.30
CA VAL A 50 -12.96 5.16 -2.84
C VAL A 50 -13.06 3.69 -2.41
N ASN A 51 -13.75 2.85 -3.19
CA ASN A 51 -13.90 1.43 -2.88
C ASN A 51 -12.56 0.66 -2.97
N GLU A 52 -11.57 1.11 -3.74
CA GLU A 52 -10.24 0.48 -3.79
C GLU A 52 -9.46 0.74 -2.49
N TYR A 53 -9.57 1.94 -1.92
CA TYR A 53 -9.04 2.21 -0.58
C TYR A 53 -9.72 1.34 0.47
N GLN A 54 -11.06 1.27 0.46
CA GLN A 54 -11.81 0.42 1.39
C GLN A 54 -11.39 -1.05 1.30
N LYS A 55 -11.28 -1.60 0.08
CA LYS A 55 -10.78 -2.97 -0.14
C LYS A 55 -9.36 -3.15 0.42
N THR A 56 -8.49 -2.16 0.26
CA THR A 56 -7.12 -2.22 0.78
C THR A 56 -7.10 -2.26 2.31
N PHE A 57 -7.93 -1.47 2.99
CA PHE A 57 -8.04 -1.53 4.45
C PHE A 57 -8.62 -2.85 4.95
N GLN A 58 -9.55 -3.47 4.21
CA GLN A 58 -10.02 -4.84 4.53
C GLN A 58 -8.90 -5.87 4.36
N LYS A 59 -8.12 -5.78 3.28
CA LYS A 59 -6.92 -6.62 3.09
C LYS A 59 -5.90 -6.40 4.20
N TRP A 60 -5.74 -5.18 4.69
CA TRP A 60 -4.83 -4.90 5.79
C TRP A 60 -5.19 -5.66 7.06
N ILE A 61 -6.48 -5.75 7.40
CA ILE A 61 -6.98 -6.58 8.51
C ILE A 61 -6.68 -8.06 8.29
N GLN A 62 -6.88 -8.57 7.07
CA GLN A 62 -6.55 -9.95 6.72
C GLN A 62 -5.04 -10.24 6.87
N ARG A 63 -4.19 -9.32 6.40
CA ARG A 63 -2.73 -9.44 6.49
C ARG A 63 -2.25 -9.42 7.94
N MET A 64 -2.85 -8.60 8.80
CA MET A 64 -2.59 -8.64 10.25
C MET A 64 -2.98 -9.99 10.88
N LYS A 65 -4.11 -10.60 10.45
CA LYS A 65 -4.50 -11.94 10.93
C LYS A 65 -3.50 -13.01 10.50
N LEU A 66 -3.07 -12.98 9.23
CA LEU A 66 -2.05 -13.90 8.72
C LEU A 66 -0.73 -13.74 9.50
N CYS A 67 -0.31 -12.52 9.79
CA CYS A 67 0.87 -12.25 10.63
C CYS A 67 0.77 -12.94 12.00
N ILE A 68 -0.40 -12.84 12.66
CA ILE A 68 -0.64 -13.47 13.96
C ILE A 68 -0.62 -15.00 13.84
N GLU A 69 -1.30 -15.56 12.84
CA GLU A 69 -1.35 -17.02 12.59
C GLU A 69 0.06 -17.60 12.34
N HIS A 70 0.92 -16.82 11.69
CA HIS A 70 2.31 -17.18 11.39
C HIS A 70 3.30 -16.66 12.44
N ARG A 71 2.81 -16.27 13.63
CA ARG A 71 3.64 -15.87 14.79
C ARG A 71 4.65 -14.77 14.48
N GLY A 72 4.32 -13.87 13.56
CA GLY A 72 5.17 -12.75 13.14
C GLY A 72 6.06 -13.03 11.94
N ASP A 73 6.08 -14.25 11.40
CA ASP A 73 6.82 -14.57 10.18
C ASP A 73 6.14 -13.97 8.92
N TYR A 74 6.92 -13.74 7.87
CA TYR A 74 6.40 -13.26 6.59
C TYR A 74 5.48 -14.30 5.95
N PHE A 75 4.28 -13.85 5.60
CA PHE A 75 3.20 -14.69 5.04
C PHE A 75 2.89 -14.39 3.58
N GLU A 76 3.64 -13.51 2.92
CA GLU A 76 3.33 -13.08 1.54
C GLU A 76 3.34 -14.23 0.53
N HIS A 77 4.13 -15.28 0.78
CA HIS A 77 4.18 -16.49 -0.03
C HIS A 77 2.90 -17.35 0.04
N LEU A 78 1.96 -17.01 0.92
CA LEU A 78 0.69 -17.70 1.13
C LEU A 78 -0.51 -16.93 0.56
N MET A 79 -0.27 -15.78 -0.06
CA MET A 79 -1.30 -14.85 -0.58
C MET A 79 -1.42 -14.84 -2.09
#